data_AF-A0A5C6RUD4-F1
#
_entry.id   AF-A0A5C6RUD4-F1
#
_cell.length_a   1.000
_cell.length_b   1.000
_cell.length_c   1.000
_cell.angle_alpha   90.00
_cell.angle_beta   90.00
_cell.angle_gamma   90.00
#
_symmetry.space_group_name_H-M   'P 1'
#
loop_
_entity.id
_entity.type
_entity.pdbx_description
1 polymer ?
#
loop_
_entity_poly.entity_id
_entity_poly.type
_entity_poly.pdbx_seq_one_letter_code
_entity_poly.pdbx_strand_id
1 'polypeptide(L)'
;MTLPQRTFFTVQEVTIRWDCSPYDLAGWAIAGKLDIVAAIEPIEQGGEVLAGLVVVPVADILSMFRRWENGQASRSIRRIRIPGQEGWIMIADPSDHIQVELADLMVLADEVYQFELLNGMANRWTDPGGAPSRYDWEGLYVALIRRVHFHGLPATQAEWIADAQAWFAEKSRNGEVPDESTIRRRLGPIWKSLQEDA
;
A
#
# COMPACT_ATOMS: atom_id res chain seq x y z
N MET A 1 10.17 22.30 -3.94
CA MET A 1 11.09 21.44 -3.18
C MET A 1 10.44 20.08 -3.07
N THR A 2 11.09 19.02 -3.54
CA THR A 2 10.60 17.64 -3.41
C THR A 2 10.93 17.15 -2.00
N LEU A 3 9.90 16.83 -1.21
CA LEU A 3 10.08 16.21 0.09
C LEU A 3 10.57 14.76 -0.08
N PRO A 4 11.29 14.20 0.90
CA PRO A 4 11.61 12.77 0.93
C PRO A 4 10.37 11.90 0.85
N GLN A 5 10.55 10.65 0.43
CA GLN A 5 9.45 9.67 0.42
C GLN A 5 8.93 9.39 1.83
N ARG A 6 7.67 9.00 1.89
CA ARG A 6 6.97 8.64 3.12
C ARG A 6 7.66 7.44 3.79
N THR A 7 7.82 7.50 5.11
CA THR A 7 8.56 6.47 5.88
C THR A 7 7.64 5.46 6.57
N PHE A 8 6.42 5.85 6.93
CA PHE A 8 5.46 5.02 7.66
C PHE A 8 4.06 5.23 7.14
N PHE A 9 3.24 4.18 7.17
CA PHE A 9 1.79 4.25 7.04
C PHE A 9 1.17 3.82 8.35
N THR A 10 0.12 4.50 8.80
CA THR A 10 -0.68 3.97 9.91
C THR A 10 -1.38 2.70 9.44
N VAL A 11 -1.73 1.82 10.38
CA VAL A 11 -2.56 0.64 10.06
C VAL A 11 -3.83 1.04 9.31
N GLN A 12 -4.46 2.17 9.68
CA GLN A 12 -5.67 2.66 9.01
C GLN A 12 -5.40 2.97 7.53
N GLU A 13 -4.32 3.68 7.22
CA GLU A 13 -3.98 4.01 5.84
C GLU A 13 -3.69 2.77 5.00
N VAL A 14 -3.03 1.76 5.59
CA VAL A 14 -2.76 0.49 4.92
C VAL A 14 -4.07 -0.25 4.60
N THR A 15 -5.00 -0.35 5.56
CA THR A 15 -6.28 -1.03 5.33
C THR A 15 -7.11 -0.36 4.22
N ILE A 16 -7.13 0.98 4.18
CA ILE A 16 -7.78 1.74 3.11
C ILE A 16 -7.06 1.52 1.77
N ARG A 17 -5.72 1.58 1.76
CA ARG A 17 -4.90 1.44 0.55
C ARG A 17 -5.05 0.06 -0.10
N TRP A 18 -5.15 -0.98 0.72
CA TRP A 18 -5.30 -2.36 0.25
C TRP A 18 -6.75 -2.79 0.10
N ASP A 19 -7.71 -1.97 0.54
CA ASP A 19 -9.14 -2.31 0.56
C ASP A 19 -9.38 -3.64 1.31
N CYS A 20 -8.77 -3.75 2.50
CA CYS A 20 -8.85 -4.93 3.35
C CYS A 20 -9.37 -4.60 4.74
N SER A 21 -9.86 -5.61 5.47
CA SER A 21 -10.24 -5.40 6.86
C SER A 21 -9.00 -5.26 7.75
N PRO A 22 -9.06 -4.53 8.88
CA PRO A 22 -8.00 -4.53 9.87
C PRO A 22 -7.66 -5.93 10.40
N TYR A 23 -8.66 -6.82 10.44
CA TYR A 23 -8.47 -8.20 10.88
C TYR A 23 -7.61 -9.02 9.91
N ASP A 24 -7.77 -8.81 8.60
CA ASP A 24 -6.93 -9.46 7.58
C ASP A 24 -5.48 -8.99 7.68
N LEU A 25 -5.27 -7.67 7.86
CA LEU A 25 -3.94 -7.11 8.09
C LEU A 25 -3.26 -7.72 9.32
N ALA A 26 -3.99 -7.83 10.43
CA ALA A 26 -3.49 -8.49 11.63
C ALA A 26 -3.15 -9.97 11.38
N GLY A 27 -3.95 -10.67 10.58
CA GLY A 27 -3.70 -12.04 10.16
C GLY A 27 -2.37 -12.18 9.39
N TRP A 28 -2.09 -11.28 8.45
CA TRP A 28 -0.81 -11.27 7.72
C TRP A 28 0.38 -10.99 8.64
N ALA A 29 0.24 -10.06 9.58
CA ALA A 29 1.30 -9.78 10.54
C ALA A 29 1.58 -10.98 11.47
N ILE A 30 0.54 -11.64 11.98
CA ILE A 30 0.68 -12.86 12.79
C ILE A 30 1.33 -13.99 12.00
N ALA A 31 1.02 -14.09 10.70
CA ALA A 31 1.63 -15.07 9.80
C ALA A 31 3.06 -14.71 9.36
N GLY A 32 3.63 -13.61 9.86
CA GLY A 32 4.99 -13.15 9.54
C GLY A 32 5.13 -12.65 8.10
N LYS A 33 4.06 -12.15 7.50
CA LYS A 33 4.08 -11.60 6.13
C LYS A 33 4.44 -10.11 6.07
N LEU A 34 4.27 -9.41 7.18
CA LEU A 34 4.67 -8.02 7.37
C LEU A 34 4.79 -7.73 8.86
N ASP A 35 5.57 -6.70 9.21
CA ASP A 35 5.69 -6.24 10.58
C ASP A 35 4.81 -5.01 10.85
N ILE A 36 4.12 -5.04 11.99
CA ILE A 36 3.47 -3.85 12.56
C ILE A 36 4.39 -3.32 13.66
N VAL A 37 4.68 -2.03 13.60
CA VAL A 37 5.58 -1.33 14.52
C VAL A 37 4.85 -0.26 15.33
N ALA A 38 5.40 0.07 16.49
CA ALA A 38 5.00 1.21 17.30
C ALA A 38 6.26 1.93 17.83
N ALA A 39 6.15 3.23 18.08
CA ALA A 39 7.18 3.97 18.80
C ALA A 39 6.96 3.80 20.31
N ILE A 40 8.05 3.60 21.06
CA ILE A 40 7.99 3.41 22.51
C ILE A 40 8.85 4.43 23.23
N GLU A 41 8.40 4.80 24.42
CA GLU A 41 9.23 5.51 25.39
C GLU A 41 10.38 4.61 25.86
N PRO A 42 11.51 5.19 26.32
CA PRO A 42 12.64 4.42 26.81
C PRO A 42 12.26 3.53 28.01
N ILE A 43 12.61 2.25 27.92
CA ILE A 43 12.43 1.26 28.98
C ILE A 43 13.79 0.68 29.35
N GLU A 44 14.12 0.70 30.64
CA GLU A 44 15.32 0.04 31.14
C GLU A 44 15.07 -1.46 31.28
N GLN A 45 15.93 -2.26 30.64
CA GLN A 45 15.89 -3.71 30.69
C GLN A 45 17.29 -4.26 30.89
N GLY A 46 17.56 -4.83 32.07
CA GLY A 46 18.82 -5.53 32.34
C GLY A 46 20.08 -4.66 32.20
N GLY A 47 19.95 -3.34 32.37
CA GLY A 47 21.04 -2.36 32.19
C GLY A 47 21.16 -1.80 30.77
N GLU A 48 20.31 -2.23 29.83
CA GLU A 48 20.17 -1.64 28.51
C GLU A 48 18.90 -0.80 28.44
N VAL A 49 18.89 0.22 27.57
CA VAL A 49 17.71 1.05 27.33
C VAL A 49 17.12 0.67 25.98
N LEU A 50 15.87 0.20 25.99
CA LEU A 50 15.10 -0.07 24.78
C LEU A 50 14.22 1.15 24.47
N ALA A 51 14.41 1.76 23.30
CA ALA A 51 13.67 2.95 22.90
C ALA A 51 13.51 3.01 21.37
N GLY A 52 12.56 3.84 20.91
CA GLY A 52 12.36 4.08 19.48
C GLY A 52 11.32 3.13 18.88
N LEU A 53 11.55 2.70 17.63
CA LEU A 53 10.60 1.85 16.90
C LEU A 53 10.81 0.38 17.23
N VAL A 54 9.73 -0.30 17.57
CA VAL A 54 9.71 -1.74 17.88
C VAL A 54 8.58 -2.43 17.15
N VAL A 55 8.80 -3.68 16.76
CA VAL A 55 7.76 -4.57 16.25
C VAL A 55 6.89 -5.03 17.41
N VAL A 56 5.57 -4.91 17.26
CA VAL A 56 4.59 -5.30 18.27
C VAL A 56 4.08 -6.72 18.02
N PRO A 57 3.81 -7.51 19.08
CA PRO A 57 3.24 -8.85 18.96
C PRO A 57 1.74 -8.75 18.65
N VAL A 58 1.38 -8.68 17.37
CA VAL A 58 -0.02 -8.52 16.94
C VAL A 58 -0.96 -9.59 17.52
N ALA A 59 -0.45 -10.81 17.74
CA ALA A 59 -1.21 -11.88 18.40
C ALA A 59 -1.71 -11.50 19.81
N ASP A 60 -0.93 -10.72 20.57
CA ASP A 60 -1.25 -10.33 21.94
C ASP A 60 -2.33 -9.21 21.96
N ILE A 61 -2.45 -8.47 20.86
CA ILE A 61 -3.37 -7.35 20.70
C ILE A 61 -4.44 -7.57 19.64
N LEU A 62 -4.64 -8.81 19.17
CA LEU A 62 -5.59 -9.15 18.09
C LEU A 62 -7.02 -8.66 18.35
N SER A 63 -7.42 -8.56 19.63
CA SER A 63 -8.72 -8.02 20.02
C SER A 63 -8.95 -6.56 19.58
N MET A 64 -7.90 -5.76 19.42
CA MET A 64 -7.98 -4.37 18.94
C MET A 64 -8.44 -4.32 17.47
N PHE A 65 -7.92 -5.22 16.64
CA PHE A 65 -8.26 -5.29 15.22
C PHE A 65 -9.69 -5.80 14.96
N ARG A 66 -10.27 -6.57 15.89
CA ARG A 66 -11.67 -7.02 15.81
C ARG A 66 -12.69 -5.94 16.14
N ARG A 67 -12.32 -4.95 16.95
CA ARG A 67 -13.22 -3.93 17.51
C ARG A 67 -12.85 -2.52 17.05
N TRP A 68 -12.23 -2.41 15.88
CA TRP A 68 -11.71 -1.17 15.29
C TRP A 68 -12.68 0.02 15.39
N GLU A 69 -13.99 -0.22 15.30
CA GLU A 69 -15.03 0.81 15.28
C GLU A 69 -15.46 1.34 16.66
N ASN A 70 -15.11 0.67 17.77
CA ASN A 70 -15.67 0.95 19.10
C ASN A 70 -14.69 1.64 20.08
N GLY A 71 -14.03 2.70 19.62
CA GLY A 71 -13.28 3.64 20.46
C GLY A 71 -11.89 3.16 20.90
N GLN A 72 -11.13 4.08 21.49
CA GLN A 72 -9.73 3.98 21.90
C GLN A 72 -9.44 2.69 22.71
N ALA A 73 -9.13 1.61 22.00
CA ALA A 73 -8.76 0.35 22.62
C ALA A 73 -7.25 0.38 22.86
N SER A 74 -6.83 0.76 24.07
CA SER A 74 -5.45 0.60 24.50
C SER A 74 -5.21 -0.83 24.99
N ARG A 75 -4.03 -1.39 24.70
CA ARG A 75 -3.59 -2.68 25.22
C ARG A 75 -2.16 -2.61 25.69
N SER A 76 -1.91 -3.33 26.79
CA SER A 76 -0.57 -3.55 27.30
C SER A 76 0.08 -4.72 26.57
N ILE A 77 1.29 -4.51 26.05
CA ILE A 77 2.19 -5.58 25.57
C ILE A 77 3.37 -5.74 26.51
N ARG A 78 3.87 -6.97 26.61
CA ARG A 78 4.99 -7.35 27.49
C ARG A 78 6.18 -7.96 26.74
N ARG A 79 6.11 -7.95 25.43
CA ARG A 79 7.20 -8.37 24.57
C ARG A 79 7.24 -7.50 23.34
N ILE A 80 8.44 -7.30 22.84
CA ILE A 80 8.72 -6.52 21.64
C ILE A 80 9.82 -7.20 20.85
N ARG A 81 10.01 -6.77 19.62
CA ARG A 81 11.16 -7.17 18.82
C ARG A 81 11.73 -5.95 18.13
N ILE A 82 13.06 -5.85 18.07
CA ILE A 82 13.71 -4.76 17.34
C ILE A 82 13.56 -5.03 15.83
N PRO A 83 13.17 -4.04 15.01
CA PRO A 83 13.06 -4.21 13.57
C PRO A 83 14.37 -4.75 12.97
N GLY A 84 14.28 -5.75 12.12
CA GLY A 84 15.45 -6.42 11.52
C GLY A 84 16.17 -7.43 12.41
N GLN A 85 15.78 -7.59 13.68
CA GLN A 85 16.27 -8.67 14.54
C GLN A 85 15.31 -9.85 14.57
N GLU A 86 15.86 -11.04 14.81
CA GLU A 86 15.10 -12.24 15.13
C GLU A 86 15.02 -12.42 16.65
N GLY A 87 13.84 -12.78 17.15
CA GLY A 87 13.62 -13.06 18.57
C GLY A 87 12.82 -11.99 19.31
N TRP A 88 11.97 -12.45 20.24
CA TRP A 88 11.15 -11.59 21.09
C TRP A 88 11.89 -11.29 22.39
N ILE A 89 11.98 -10.01 22.73
CA ILE A 89 12.49 -9.52 24.01
C ILE A 89 11.31 -9.39 24.96
N MET A 90 11.34 -10.13 26.07
CA MET A 90 10.35 -10.04 27.13
C MET A 90 10.70 -8.86 28.04
N ILE A 91 9.73 -8.00 28.33
CA ILE A 91 9.89 -6.93 29.33
C ILE A 91 9.92 -7.60 30.71
N ALA A 92 11.03 -7.39 31.42
CA ALA A 92 11.38 -8.18 32.60
C ALA A 92 10.48 -7.88 33.80
N ASP A 93 10.22 -6.60 34.08
CA ASP A 93 9.37 -6.20 35.18
C ASP A 93 7.88 -6.40 34.79
N PRO A 94 7.07 -7.12 35.59
CA PRO A 94 5.63 -7.23 35.36
C PRO A 94 4.85 -5.93 35.51
N SER A 95 5.39 -4.94 36.23
CA SER A 95 4.83 -3.60 36.31
C SER A 95 5.13 -2.77 35.07
N ASP A 96 6.26 -3.04 34.40
CA ASP A 96 6.60 -2.43 33.12
C ASP A 96 5.81 -3.07 31.98
N HIS A 97 5.09 -2.22 31.27
CA HIS A 97 4.33 -2.60 30.10
C HIS A 97 4.26 -1.44 29.14
N ILE A 98 4.25 -1.76 27.84
CA ILE A 98 4.06 -0.76 26.81
C ILE A 98 2.57 -0.71 26.53
N GLN A 99 1.96 0.45 26.75
CA GLN A 99 0.61 0.70 26.26
C GLN A 99 0.70 1.05 24.78
N VAL A 100 -0.09 0.36 23.96
CA VAL A 100 -0.25 0.67 22.55
C VAL A 100 -1.70 0.97 22.24
N GLU A 101 -1.93 2.03 21.48
CA GLU A 101 -3.21 2.30 20.86
C GLU A 101 -3.15 2.02 19.37
N LEU A 102 -4.32 1.83 18.77
CA LEU A 102 -4.46 1.56 17.35
C LEU A 102 -3.85 2.67 16.47
N ALA A 103 -3.92 3.91 16.94
CA ALA A 103 -3.37 5.09 16.29
C ALA A 103 -1.83 5.11 16.28
N ASP A 104 -1.19 4.40 17.23
CA ASP A 104 0.27 4.30 17.34
C ASP A 104 0.85 3.20 16.44
N LEU A 105 -0.01 2.34 15.90
CA LEU A 105 0.39 1.21 15.08
C LEU A 105 0.63 1.63 13.64
N MET A 106 1.82 1.29 13.15
CA MET A 106 2.29 1.64 11.83
C MET A 106 2.89 0.44 11.10
N VAL A 107 3.03 0.58 9.79
CA VAL A 107 3.80 -0.32 8.93
C VAL A 107 4.87 0.53 8.23
N LEU A 108 6.10 0.02 8.16
CA LEU A 108 7.18 0.70 7.43
C LEU A 108 6.81 0.83 5.96
N ALA A 109 7.10 1.97 5.34
CA ALA A 109 6.77 2.18 3.93
C ALA A 109 7.44 1.16 3.01
N ASP A 110 8.70 0.80 3.26
CA ASP A 110 9.40 -0.24 2.51
C ASP A 110 8.68 -1.59 2.63
N GLU A 111 8.17 -1.95 3.82
CA GLU A 111 7.41 -3.18 4.04
C GLU A 111 6.09 -3.17 3.25
N VAL A 112 5.39 -2.04 3.24
CA VAL A 112 4.17 -1.85 2.42
C VAL A 112 4.49 -2.06 0.94
N TYR A 113 5.55 -1.44 0.43
CA TYR A 113 5.93 -1.54 -0.98
C TYR A 113 6.38 -2.95 -1.35
N GLN A 114 7.16 -3.62 -0.50
CA GLN A 114 7.57 -5.01 -0.72
C GLN A 114 6.37 -5.96 -0.70
N PHE A 115 5.47 -5.80 0.27
CA PHE A 115 4.24 -6.60 0.34
C PHE A 115 3.37 -6.41 -0.91
N GLU A 116 3.23 -5.17 -1.39
CA GLU A 116 2.50 -4.86 -2.61
C GLU A 116 3.14 -5.51 -3.84
N LEU A 117 4.47 -5.44 -3.95
CA LEU A 117 5.22 -6.04 -5.05
C LEU A 117 5.05 -7.57 -5.07
N LEU A 118 5.25 -8.24 -3.92
CA LEU A 118 5.19 -9.69 -3.79
C LEU A 118 3.80 -10.26 -4.09
N ASN A 119 2.75 -9.49 -3.82
CA ASN A 119 1.37 -9.92 -4.02
C ASN A 119 0.73 -9.34 -5.30
N GLY A 120 1.53 -8.72 -6.18
CA GLY A 120 1.04 -8.14 -7.44
C GLY A 120 0.10 -6.95 -7.26
N MET A 121 0.07 -6.34 -6.07
CA MET A 121 -0.70 -5.13 -5.76
C MET A 121 0.03 -3.86 -6.20
N ALA A 122 1.33 -3.94 -6.47
CA ALA A 122 2.11 -2.83 -7.03
C ALA A 122 1.54 -2.33 -8.38
N ASN A 123 0.72 -3.14 -9.06
CA ASN A 123 -0.04 -2.70 -10.24
C ASN A 123 -1.23 -1.77 -9.93
N ARG A 124 -1.51 -1.45 -8.64
CA ARG A 124 -2.31 -0.27 -8.22
C ARG A 124 -1.47 1.02 -8.25
N TRP A 125 -0.43 1.09 -9.08
CA TRP A 125 0.35 2.29 -9.33
C TRP A 125 -0.43 3.32 -10.18
N THR A 126 -1.47 3.92 -9.62
CA THR A 126 -1.75 5.35 -9.84
C THR A 126 -2.51 5.90 -8.65
N ASP A 127 -1.80 6.69 -7.85
CA ASP A 127 -2.13 8.03 -7.39
C ASP A 127 -1.94 8.20 -5.86
N PRO A 128 -0.98 9.02 -5.40
CA PRO A 128 -0.90 9.42 -4.01
C PRO A 128 -2.07 10.39 -3.74
N GLY A 129 -3.20 9.85 -3.28
CA GLY A 129 -4.29 10.64 -2.69
C GLY A 129 -5.43 11.08 -3.62
N GLY A 130 -5.56 10.49 -4.81
CA GLY A 130 -6.72 10.68 -5.68
C GLY A 130 -7.82 9.65 -5.43
N ALA A 131 -9.09 10.05 -5.57
CA ALA A 131 -10.20 9.10 -5.65
C ALA A 131 -9.90 8.05 -6.75
N PRO A 132 -10.27 6.77 -6.55
CA PRO A 132 -9.98 5.72 -7.53
C PRO A 132 -10.47 6.17 -8.92
N SER A 133 -9.57 6.10 -9.92
CA SER A 133 -9.92 6.59 -11.25
C SER A 133 -11.14 5.83 -11.75
N ARG A 134 -12.16 6.56 -12.20
CA ARG A 134 -13.42 6.01 -12.74
C ARG A 134 -13.20 4.98 -13.86
N TYR A 135 -12.05 5.03 -14.52
CA TYR A 135 -11.72 4.20 -15.67
C TYR A 135 -10.45 3.39 -15.42
N ASP A 136 -10.43 2.16 -15.94
CA ASP A 136 -9.28 1.25 -15.89
C ASP A 136 -8.18 1.66 -16.89
N TRP A 137 -7.47 2.73 -16.57
CA TRP A 137 -6.36 3.22 -17.39
C TRP A 137 -5.18 2.24 -17.43
N GLU A 138 -4.95 1.50 -16.35
CA GLU A 138 -3.87 0.52 -16.26
C GLU A 138 -4.11 -0.66 -17.20
N GLY A 139 -5.33 -1.21 -17.19
CA GLY A 139 -5.74 -2.24 -18.15
C GLY A 139 -5.59 -1.77 -19.59
N LEU A 140 -5.93 -0.51 -19.87
CA LEU A 140 -5.73 0.08 -21.19
C LEU A 140 -4.24 0.12 -21.57
N TYR A 141 -3.35 0.58 -20.69
CA TYR A 141 -1.91 0.67 -20.98
C TYR A 141 -1.33 -0.70 -21.32
N VAL A 142 -1.68 -1.73 -20.55
CA VAL A 142 -1.25 -3.11 -20.85
C VAL A 142 -1.74 -3.57 -22.22
N ALA A 143 -2.99 -3.27 -22.58
CA ALA A 143 -3.54 -3.63 -23.87
C ALA A 143 -2.84 -2.90 -25.04
N LEU A 144 -2.59 -1.60 -24.88
CA LEU A 144 -1.88 -0.80 -25.88
C LEU A 144 -0.44 -1.27 -26.06
N ILE A 145 0.29 -1.60 -24.98
CA ILE A 145 1.65 -2.15 -25.07
C ILE A 145 1.66 -3.48 -25.81
N ARG A 146 0.73 -4.39 -25.48
CA ARG A 146 0.61 -5.68 -26.21
C ARG A 146 0.30 -5.45 -27.68
N ARG A 147 -0.62 -4.53 -27.98
CA ARG A 147 -0.97 -4.18 -29.36
C ARG A 147 0.24 -3.64 -30.13
N VAL A 148 1.02 -2.72 -29.55
CA VAL A 148 2.26 -2.22 -30.19
C VAL A 148 3.28 -3.34 -30.38
N HIS A 149 3.43 -4.21 -29.39
CA HIS A 149 4.37 -5.32 -29.47
C HIS A 149 4.03 -6.29 -30.61
N PHE A 150 2.75 -6.61 -30.82
CA PHE A 150 2.32 -7.58 -31.84
C PHE A 150 2.01 -6.97 -33.22
N HIS A 151 1.56 -5.72 -33.27
CA HIS A 151 1.06 -5.07 -34.49
C HIS A 151 1.82 -3.80 -34.89
N GLY A 152 2.83 -3.41 -34.10
CA GLY A 152 3.55 -2.15 -34.28
C GLY A 152 2.75 -0.93 -33.85
N LEU A 153 3.34 0.25 -34.02
CA LEU A 153 2.64 1.52 -33.78
C LEU A 153 1.55 1.71 -34.86
N PRO A 154 0.36 2.22 -34.49
CA PRO A 154 -0.61 2.67 -35.48
C PRO A 154 -0.04 3.77 -36.38
N ALA A 155 -0.67 4.00 -37.52
CA ALA A 155 -0.23 5.02 -38.46
C ALA A 155 -0.55 6.44 -37.98
N THR A 156 -1.59 6.59 -37.16
CA THR A 156 -2.05 7.90 -36.68
C THR A 156 -2.42 7.91 -35.21
N GLN A 157 -2.35 9.10 -34.60
CA GLN A 157 -2.83 9.31 -33.23
C GLN A 157 -4.34 9.05 -33.13
N ALA A 158 -5.10 9.26 -34.21
CA ALA A 158 -6.53 8.98 -34.24
C ALA A 158 -6.82 7.48 -34.10
N GLU A 159 -6.06 6.62 -34.79
CA GLU A 159 -6.15 5.16 -34.64
C GLU A 159 -5.77 4.73 -33.23
N TRP A 160 -4.71 5.31 -32.65
CA TRP A 160 -4.33 5.04 -31.27
C TRP A 160 -5.44 5.35 -30.25
N ILE A 161 -6.13 6.47 -30.45
CA ILE A 161 -7.27 6.87 -29.62
C ILE A 161 -8.48 5.95 -29.85
N ALA A 162 -8.74 5.57 -31.11
CA ALA A 162 -9.83 4.66 -31.46
C ALA A 162 -9.63 3.27 -30.85
N ASP A 163 -8.41 2.74 -30.84
CA ASP A 163 -8.07 1.47 -30.20
C ASP A 163 -8.33 1.51 -28.69
N ALA A 164 -8.02 2.65 -28.05
CA ALA A 164 -8.31 2.85 -26.64
C ALA A 164 -9.81 2.92 -26.34
N GLN A 165 -10.59 3.59 -27.20
CA GLN A 165 -12.05 3.65 -27.08
C GLN A 165 -12.68 2.26 -27.28
N ALA A 166 -12.22 1.51 -28.29
CA ALA A 166 -12.69 0.16 -28.55
C ALA A 166 -12.40 -0.78 -27.37
N TRP A 167 -11.21 -0.67 -26.79
CA TRP A 167 -10.85 -1.45 -25.61
C TRP A 167 -11.74 -1.12 -24.40
N PHE A 168 -11.98 0.16 -24.12
CA PHE A 168 -12.89 0.56 -23.03
C PHE A 168 -14.32 0.09 -23.29
N ALA A 169 -14.80 0.16 -24.53
CA ALA A 169 -16.12 -0.33 -24.90
C ALA A 169 -16.27 -1.85 -24.68
N GLU A 170 -15.20 -2.62 -24.89
CA GLU A 170 -15.20 -4.07 -24.68
C GLU A 170 -15.04 -4.47 -23.19
N LYS A 171 -14.20 -3.75 -22.43
CA LYS A 171 -13.80 -4.14 -21.06
C LYS A 171 -14.51 -3.41 -19.94
N SER A 172 -15.24 -2.33 -20.22
CA SER A 172 -15.93 -1.58 -19.16
C SER A 172 -17.08 -2.39 -18.55
N ARG A 173 -16.90 -2.85 -17.31
CA ARG A 173 -17.92 -3.60 -16.54
C ARG A 173 -19.23 -2.80 -16.33
N ASN A 174 -19.14 -1.48 -16.36
CA ASN A 174 -20.26 -0.57 -16.11
C ASN A 174 -20.73 0.17 -17.37
N GLY A 175 -20.16 -0.14 -18.56
CA GLY A 175 -20.44 0.56 -19.81
C GLY A 175 -19.95 2.02 -19.85
N GLU A 176 -19.21 2.46 -18.84
CA GLU A 176 -18.65 3.80 -18.77
C GLU A 176 -17.34 3.85 -19.58
N VAL A 177 -17.34 4.69 -20.62
CA VAL A 177 -16.20 4.93 -21.50
C VAL A 177 -15.79 6.40 -21.33
N PRO A 178 -14.49 6.71 -21.11
CA PRO A 178 -14.05 8.09 -21.07
C PRO A 178 -14.26 8.77 -22.43
N ASP A 179 -14.57 10.05 -22.41
CA ASP A 179 -14.72 10.83 -23.63
C ASP A 179 -13.37 10.96 -24.37
N GLU A 180 -13.46 11.16 -25.69
CA GLU A 180 -12.29 11.24 -26.57
C GLU A 180 -11.28 12.31 -26.12
N SER A 181 -11.76 13.42 -25.57
CA SER A 181 -10.91 14.51 -25.08
C SER A 181 -10.04 14.08 -23.89
N THR A 182 -10.62 13.29 -22.97
CA THR A 182 -9.90 12.72 -21.82
C THR A 182 -8.86 11.70 -22.27
N ILE A 183 -9.24 10.81 -23.19
CA ILE A 183 -8.32 9.80 -23.75
C ILE A 183 -7.16 10.49 -24.48
N ARG A 184 -7.47 11.47 -25.34
CA ARG A 184 -6.47 12.24 -26.10
C ARG A 184 -5.50 12.98 -25.17
N ARG A 185 -6.00 13.63 -24.12
CA ARG A 185 -5.16 14.35 -23.15
C ARG A 185 -4.16 13.41 -22.47
N ARG A 186 -4.59 12.19 -22.17
CA ARG A 186 -3.79 11.21 -21.40
C ARG A 186 -2.82 10.42 -22.29
N LEU A 187 -3.23 10.05 -23.50
CA LEU A 187 -2.38 9.30 -24.44
C LEU A 187 -1.50 10.20 -25.32
N GLY A 188 -1.83 11.49 -25.44
CA GLY A 188 -1.08 12.44 -26.25
C GLY A 188 0.43 12.55 -25.93
N PRO A 189 0.83 12.66 -24.65
CA PRO A 189 2.25 12.66 -24.29
C PRO A 189 2.98 11.37 -24.69
N ILE A 190 2.33 10.22 -24.50
CA ILE A 190 2.87 8.90 -24.86
C ILE A 190 3.07 8.82 -26.38
N TRP A 191 2.06 9.23 -27.16
CA TRP A 191 2.13 9.26 -28.62
C TRP A 191 3.29 10.11 -29.12
N LYS A 192 3.49 11.31 -28.55
CA LYS A 192 4.62 12.18 -28.93
C LYS A 192 5.97 11.53 -28.65
N SER A 193 6.14 10.94 -27.46
CA SER A 193 7.38 10.24 -27.10
C SER A 193 7.66 9.05 -28.01
N LEU A 194 6.64 8.28 -28.39
CA LEU A 194 6.80 7.14 -29.30
C LEU A 194 7.16 7.56 -30.74
N GLN A 195 6.85 8.79 -31.14
CA GLN A 195 7.23 9.34 -32.44
C GLN A 195 8.62 9.99 -32.43
N GLU A 196 9.16 10.37 -31.27
CA GLU A 196 10.51 10.95 -31.16
C GLU A 196 11.61 9.90 -31.43
N ASP A 197 11.32 8.62 -31.19
CA ASP A 197 12.23 7.49 -31.37
C ASP A 197 12.00 6.68 -32.67
N ALA A 198 11.05 7.10 -33.53
CA ALA A 198 10.67 6.42 -34.78
C ALA A 198 11.23 7.11 -36.02
#